data_AF-A0A6A3QB27-F1
#
_entry.id   AF-A0A6A3QB27-F1
#
_cell.length_a   1.000
_cell.length_b   1.000
_cell.length_c   1.000
_cell.angle_alpha   90.00
_cell.angle_beta   90.00
_cell.angle_gamma   90.00
#
_symmetry.space_group_name_H-M   'P 1'
#
loop_
_entity.id
_entity.type
_entity.pdbx_description
1 polymer ?
#
loop_
_entity_poly.entity_id
_entity_poly.type
_entity_poly.pdbx_seq_one_letter_code
_entity_poly.pdbx_strand_id
1 'polypeptide(L)'
;MCQPADSFVIAKIKDVWSRMWNEKKIELIEDKEWQNKARKDGSYSGKLKNPGKKFFLELAAAAVKEVNGKRDKNGINYARKAMMRCGLSLGVDGNWRTTQLFPHLQEIVEKYPAEFEGKVKSAERGGVTSERDGGSSEENESAPPKFSAVMNSARNEALV
;
A
#
# COMPACT_ATOMS: atom_id res chain seq x y z
N MET A 1 14.99 2.50 -6.00
CA MET A 1 13.62 2.66 -6.54
C MET A 1 12.66 2.77 -5.36
N CYS A 2 11.83 3.80 -5.29
CA CYS A 2 10.74 3.89 -4.30
C CYS A 2 9.49 3.24 -4.92
N GLN A 3 8.76 2.41 -4.16
CA GLN A 3 7.58 1.75 -4.72
C GLN A 3 6.48 2.79 -5.01
N PRO A 4 5.65 2.60 -6.06
CA PRO A 4 4.55 3.51 -6.38
C PRO A 4 3.58 3.76 -5.21
N ALA A 5 3.38 2.75 -4.35
CA ALA A 5 2.61 2.88 -3.12
C ALA A 5 3.24 3.91 -2.17
N ASP A 6 4.54 3.79 -1.91
CA ASP A 6 5.27 4.68 -1.02
C ASP A 6 5.22 6.12 -1.56
N SER A 7 5.57 6.32 -2.82
CA SER A 7 5.62 7.67 -3.41
C SER A 7 4.26 8.38 -3.35
N PHE A 8 3.18 7.67 -3.65
CA PHE A 8 1.84 8.23 -3.65
C PHE A 8 1.36 8.56 -2.23
N VAL A 9 1.43 7.59 -1.31
CA VAL A 9 0.93 7.77 0.05
C VAL A 9 1.78 8.79 0.80
N ILE A 10 3.12 8.75 0.66
CA ILE A 10 4.02 9.73 1.28
C ILE A 10 3.73 11.13 0.76
N ALA A 11 3.50 11.31 -0.56
CA ALA A 11 3.14 12.62 -1.11
C ALA A 11 1.85 13.16 -0.46
N LYS A 12 0.83 12.30 -0.29
CA LYS A 12 -0.43 12.71 0.35
C LYS A 12 -0.30 13.03 1.83
N ILE A 13 0.55 12.31 2.56
CA ILE A 13 0.88 12.64 3.95
C ILE A 13 1.63 13.98 4.02
N LYS A 14 2.57 14.23 3.12
CA LYS A 14 3.30 15.51 3.04
C LYS A 14 2.37 16.69 2.75
N ASP A 15 1.41 16.53 1.84
CA ASP A 15 0.40 17.56 1.53
C ASP A 15 -0.39 17.94 2.79
N VAL A 16 -0.93 16.94 3.51
CA VAL A 16 -1.72 17.16 4.73
C VAL A 16 -0.88 17.76 5.84
N TRP A 17 0.30 17.18 6.09
CA TRP A 17 1.23 17.71 7.08
C TRP A 17 1.53 19.19 6.82
N SER A 18 1.82 19.55 5.57
CA SER A 18 2.18 20.92 5.21
C SER A 18 1.04 21.89 5.46
N ARG A 19 -0.20 21.49 5.14
CA ARG A 19 -1.40 22.28 5.44
C ARG A 19 -1.56 22.51 6.94
N MET A 20 -1.55 21.44 7.74
CA MET A 20 -1.74 21.53 9.20
C MET A 20 -0.60 22.31 9.87
N TRP A 21 0.63 22.16 9.38
CA TRP A 21 1.76 22.93 9.88
C TRP A 21 1.65 24.42 9.52
N ASN A 22 1.14 24.74 8.33
CA ASN A 22 0.88 26.12 7.93
C ASN A 22 -0.20 26.76 8.82
N GLU A 23 -1.28 26.05 9.12
CA GLU A 23 -2.31 26.48 10.08
C GLU A 23 -1.68 26.79 11.45
N LYS A 24 -0.85 25.88 11.99
CA LYS A 24 -0.18 26.15 13.27
C LYS A 24 0.76 27.34 13.22
N LYS A 25 1.48 27.55 12.11
CA LYS A 25 2.35 28.73 11.97
C LYS A 25 1.55 30.02 11.99
N ILE A 26 0.36 30.04 11.38
CA ILE A 26 -0.53 31.22 11.40
C ILE A 26 -0.93 31.50 12.85
N GLU A 27 -1.40 30.50 13.61
CA GLU A 27 -1.72 30.66 15.04
C GLU A 27 -0.55 31.25 15.83
N LEU A 28 0.67 30.72 15.64
CA LEU A 28 1.86 31.22 16.34
C LEU A 28 2.19 32.68 15.97
N ILE A 29 1.92 33.09 14.73
CA ILE A 29 2.10 34.48 14.29
C ILE A 29 1.07 35.38 14.97
N GLU A 30 -0.20 34.98 14.99
CA GLU A 30 -1.30 35.71 15.61
C GLU A 30 -1.10 35.88 17.11
N ASP A 31 -0.64 34.83 17.79
CA ASP A 31 -0.34 34.83 19.22
C ASP A 31 0.98 35.54 19.57
N LYS A 32 1.71 36.05 18.57
CA LYS A 32 3.05 36.65 18.72
C LYS A 32 4.05 35.71 19.41
N GLU A 33 3.90 34.40 19.22
CA GLU A 33 4.73 33.35 19.78
C GLU A 33 6.05 33.23 18.99
N TRP A 34 6.87 34.27 19.10
CA TRP A 34 8.21 34.32 18.54
C TRP A 34 9.23 33.65 19.47
N GLN A 35 10.34 33.22 18.91
CA GLN A 35 11.44 32.68 19.68
C GLN A 35 12.14 33.80 20.44
N ASN A 36 11.87 33.91 21.74
CA ASN A 36 12.37 34.98 22.63
C ASN A 36 13.85 34.85 23.03
N LYS A 37 14.67 34.14 22.25
CA LYS A 37 16.12 34.09 22.49
C LYS A 37 16.79 35.25 21.76
N ALA A 38 17.22 36.25 22.52
CA ALA A 38 18.10 37.29 22.02
C ALA A 38 19.41 36.67 21.52
N ARG A 39 19.88 37.12 20.35
CA ARG A 39 21.21 36.76 19.84
C ARG A 39 22.29 37.49 20.67
N LYS A 40 23.55 37.09 20.48
CA LYS A 40 24.70 37.68 21.19
C LYS A 40 24.83 39.21 20.98
N ASP A 41 24.29 39.72 19.88
CA ASP A 41 24.26 41.15 19.50
C ASP A 41 22.99 41.88 19.96
N GLY A 42 22.13 41.24 20.75
CA GLY A 42 20.86 41.80 21.21
C GLY A 42 19.73 41.75 20.18
N SER A 43 19.97 41.29 18.94
CA SER A 43 18.93 41.17 17.92
C SER A 43 18.05 39.93 18.11
N TYR A 44 16.80 39.99 17.64
CA TYR A 44 15.85 38.88 17.70
C TYR A 44 15.89 38.05 16.40
N SER A 45 15.71 36.74 16.52
CA SER A 45 15.90 35.84 15.37
C SER A 45 14.77 35.87 14.32
N GLY A 46 13.62 36.46 14.64
CA GLY A 46 12.40 36.45 13.81
C GLY A 46 11.79 35.05 13.61
N LYS A 47 12.30 34.01 14.26
CA LYS A 47 11.79 32.64 14.14
C LYS A 47 10.57 32.45 15.03
N LEU A 48 9.62 31.64 14.58
CA LEU A 48 8.51 31.19 15.40
C LEU A 48 9.01 30.27 16.52
N LYS A 49 8.33 30.32 17.67
CA LYS A 49 8.58 29.43 18.79
C LYS A 49 8.32 27.99 18.38
N ASN A 50 9.23 27.09 18.79
CA ASN A 50 9.09 25.67 18.52
C ASN A 50 8.01 25.06 19.44
N PRO A 51 6.93 24.47 18.91
CA PRO A 51 5.87 23.83 19.71
C PRO A 51 6.31 22.56 20.47
N GLY A 52 7.48 22.00 20.13
CA GLY A 52 8.07 20.84 20.78
C GLY A 52 7.69 19.50 20.15
N LYS A 53 8.31 18.42 20.65
CA LYS A 53 8.22 17.08 20.06
C LYS A 53 6.80 16.50 20.08
N LYS A 54 6.08 16.66 21.20
CA LYS A 54 4.72 16.14 21.38
C LYS A 54 3.80 16.64 20.27
N PHE A 55 3.80 17.94 20.00
CA PHE A 55 3.04 18.55 18.93
C PHE A 55 3.33 17.92 17.56
N PHE A 56 4.61 17.77 17.19
CA PHE A 56 4.95 17.20 15.87
C PHE A 56 4.58 15.71 15.74
N LEU A 57 4.63 14.94 16.83
CA LEU A 57 4.18 13.55 16.83
C LEU A 57 2.65 13.46 16.69
N GLU A 58 1.91 14.33 17.37
CA GLU A 58 0.45 14.44 17.23
C GLU A 58 0.06 14.89 15.82
N LEU A 59 0.78 15.87 15.25
CA LEU A 59 0.63 16.32 13.88
C LEU A 59 0.86 15.19 12.87
N ALA A 60 1.89 14.36 13.10
CA ALA A 60 2.16 13.17 12.28
C ALA A 60 0.98 12.22 12.28
N ALA A 61 0.51 11.87 13.48
CA ALA A 61 -0.60 10.93 13.66
C ALA A 61 -1.88 11.46 13.03
N ALA A 62 -2.18 12.75 13.21
CA ALA A 62 -3.34 13.40 12.61
C ALA A 62 -3.26 13.41 11.07
N ALA A 63 -2.09 13.74 10.50
CA ALA A 63 -1.90 13.75 9.05
C ALA A 63 -2.10 12.34 8.44
N VAL A 64 -1.54 11.31 9.07
CA VAL A 64 -1.74 9.91 8.64
C VAL A 64 -3.21 9.50 8.76
N LYS A 65 -3.86 9.83 9.87
CA LYS A 65 -5.29 9.52 10.10
C LYS A 65 -6.19 10.17 9.04
N GLU A 66 -5.93 11.43 8.70
CA GLU A 66 -6.68 12.12 7.65
C GLU A 66 -6.47 11.46 6.28
N VAL A 67 -5.22 11.15 5.90
CA VAL A 67 -4.92 10.48 4.63
C VAL A 67 -5.59 9.11 4.53
N ASN A 68 -5.62 8.35 5.63
CA ASN A 68 -6.31 7.06 5.68
C ASN A 68 -7.83 7.19 5.42
N GLY A 69 -8.42 8.34 5.77
CA GLY A 69 -9.82 8.65 5.49
C GLY A 69 -10.09 9.22 4.09
N LYS A 70 -9.05 9.61 3.33
CA LYS A 70 -9.23 10.25 2.01
C LYS A 70 -9.66 9.25 0.95
N ARG A 71 -10.62 9.70 0.15
CA ARG A 71 -11.09 9.05 -1.07
C ARG A 71 -10.80 9.94 -2.26
N ASP A 72 -10.57 9.34 -3.42
CA ASP A 72 -10.50 10.11 -4.66
C ASP A 72 -11.89 10.37 -5.24
N LYS A 73 -11.94 11.05 -6.39
CA LYS A 73 -13.18 11.40 -7.10
C LYS A 73 -14.06 10.20 -7.44
N ASN A 74 -13.50 8.98 -7.47
CA ASN A 74 -14.22 7.75 -7.77
C ASN A 74 -14.62 7.01 -6.48
N GLY A 75 -14.47 7.63 -5.30
CA GLY A 75 -14.76 7.00 -4.02
C GLY A 75 -13.70 6.00 -3.55
N ILE A 76 -12.57 5.87 -4.25
CA ILE A 76 -11.52 4.89 -3.92
C ILE A 76 -10.64 5.46 -2.82
N ASN A 77 -10.49 4.73 -1.71
CA ASN A 77 -9.59 5.15 -0.64
C ASN A 77 -8.13 5.16 -1.12
N TYR A 78 -7.31 6.04 -0.54
CA TYR A 78 -5.93 6.21 -1.01
C TYR A 78 -5.07 4.96 -0.78
N ALA A 79 -5.38 4.16 0.24
CA ALA A 79 -4.74 2.86 0.46
C ALA A 79 -5.00 1.88 -0.70
N ARG A 80 -6.26 1.67 -1.10
CA ARG A 80 -6.59 0.82 -2.26
C ARG A 80 -5.99 1.38 -3.53
N LYS A 81 -5.99 2.71 -3.71
CA LYS A 81 -5.35 3.34 -4.86
C LYS A 81 -3.85 3.04 -4.93
N ALA A 82 -3.15 3.04 -3.79
CA ALA A 82 -1.76 2.64 -3.70
C ALA A 82 -1.58 1.16 -4.05
N MET A 83 -2.43 0.27 -3.52
CA MET A 83 -2.41 -1.17 -3.83
C MET A 83 -2.64 -1.43 -5.33
N MET A 84 -3.59 -0.72 -5.96
CA MET A 84 -3.85 -0.81 -7.40
C MET A 84 -2.65 -0.39 -8.25
N ARG A 85 -1.87 0.60 -7.79
CA ARG A 85 -0.65 1.06 -8.47
C ARG A 85 0.55 0.13 -8.30
N CYS A 86 0.44 -0.85 -7.41
CA CYS A 86 1.46 -1.86 -7.18
C CYS A 86 1.05 -3.25 -7.66
N GLY A 87 -0.08 -3.37 -8.39
CA GLY A 87 -0.61 -4.66 -8.83
C GLY A 87 -1.11 -5.56 -7.69
N LEU A 88 -1.37 -5.00 -6.49
CA LEU A 88 -1.86 -5.73 -5.32
C LEU A 88 -3.39 -5.69 -5.19
N SER A 89 -4.09 -5.02 -6.11
CA SER A 89 -5.55 -4.89 -6.09
C SER A 89 -6.12 -4.76 -7.50
N LEU A 90 -7.39 -5.16 -7.64
CA LEU A 90 -8.17 -5.02 -8.87
C LEU A 90 -8.31 -3.55 -9.29
N GLY A 91 -8.35 -3.33 -10.60
CA GLY A 91 -8.66 -2.05 -11.21
C GLY A 91 -10.00 -1.45 -10.78
N VAL A 92 -10.29 -0.24 -11.26
CA VAL A 92 -11.58 0.43 -11.01
C VAL A 92 -12.71 -0.34 -11.69
N ASP A 93 -12.40 -0.99 -12.81
CA ASP A 93 -13.27 -1.87 -13.59
C ASP A 93 -13.39 -3.29 -13.01
N GLY A 94 -12.74 -3.58 -11.88
CA GLY A 94 -12.76 -4.90 -11.26
C GLY A 94 -11.80 -5.91 -11.90
N ASN A 95 -11.03 -5.53 -12.92
CA ASN A 95 -10.08 -6.42 -13.58
C ASN A 95 -8.66 -6.15 -13.11
N TRP A 96 -7.87 -7.20 -12.99
CA TRP A 96 -6.42 -7.09 -12.79
C TRP A 96 -5.71 -7.05 -14.14
N ARG A 97 -4.68 -6.21 -14.29
CA ARG A 97 -3.91 -6.07 -15.52
C ARG A 97 -2.41 -5.97 -15.21
N THR A 98 -1.57 -6.57 -16.05
CA THR A 98 -0.10 -6.51 -15.92
C THR A 98 0.43 -5.07 -15.91
N THR A 99 -0.28 -4.14 -16.57
CA THR A 99 0.04 -2.69 -16.56
C THR A 99 0.01 -2.05 -15.16
N GLN A 100 -0.59 -2.72 -14.18
CA GLN A 100 -0.61 -2.29 -12.78
C GLN A 100 0.70 -2.61 -12.04
N LEU A 101 1.53 -3.51 -12.57
CA LEU A 101 2.84 -3.84 -12.03
C LEU A 101 3.86 -2.75 -12.34
N PHE A 102 4.98 -2.74 -11.63
CA PHE A 102 6.10 -1.85 -11.96
C PHE A 102 6.73 -2.26 -13.30
N PRO A 103 7.26 -1.33 -14.13
CA PRO A 103 7.79 -1.65 -15.46
C PRO A 103 8.74 -2.85 -15.49
N HIS A 104 9.66 -2.95 -14.52
CA HIS A 104 10.57 -4.09 -14.43
C HIS A 104 9.85 -5.44 -14.22
N LEU A 105 8.75 -5.48 -13.47
CA LEU A 105 7.94 -6.70 -13.32
C LEU A 105 7.14 -6.99 -14.58
N GLN A 106 6.71 -5.96 -15.33
CA GLN A 106 6.09 -6.14 -16.64
C GLN A 106 7.08 -6.79 -17.63
N GLU A 107 8.34 -6.32 -17.65
CA GLU A 107 9.42 -6.90 -18.46
C GLU A 107 9.66 -8.38 -18.13
N ILE A 108 9.60 -8.76 -16.85
CA ILE A 108 9.72 -10.17 -16.43
C ILE A 108 8.55 -11.00 -16.97
N VAL A 109 7.32 -10.48 -16.89
CA VAL A 109 6.14 -11.17 -17.43
C VAL A 109 6.24 -11.33 -18.95
N GLU A 110 6.70 -10.30 -19.67
CA GLU A 110 6.93 -10.34 -21.12
C GLU A 110 8.01 -11.35 -21.51
N LYS A 111 9.06 -11.50 -20.68
CA LYS A 111 10.14 -12.44 -20.91
C LYS A 111 9.75 -13.90 -20.63
N TYR A 112 8.80 -14.12 -19.72
CA TYR A 112 8.39 -15.46 -19.27
C TYR A 112 6.87 -15.65 -19.25
N PRO A 113 6.16 -15.47 -20.38
CA PRO A 113 4.70 -15.51 -20.41
C PRO A 113 4.13 -16.88 -20.03
N ALA A 114 4.78 -17.97 -20.48
CA ALA A 114 4.36 -19.33 -20.15
C ALA A 114 4.46 -19.63 -18.64
N GLU A 115 5.47 -19.10 -17.95
CA GLU A 115 5.61 -19.28 -16.50
C GLU A 115 4.58 -18.43 -15.75
N PHE A 116 4.29 -17.22 -16.26
CA PHE A 116 3.30 -16.32 -15.69
C PHE A 116 1.86 -16.85 -15.81
N GLU A 117 1.49 -17.44 -16.94
CA GLU A 117 0.18 -18.07 -17.15
C GLU A 117 0.02 -19.38 -16.36
N GLY A 118 1.10 -19.87 -15.74
CA GLY A 118 1.14 -21.12 -15.02
C GLY A 118 1.19 -22.29 -15.99
N LYS A 119 2.39 -22.75 -16.34
CA LYS A 119 2.57 -24.02 -17.04
C LYS A 119 1.84 -25.10 -16.25
N VAL A 120 0.72 -25.59 -16.79
CA VAL A 120 0.16 -26.88 -16.39
C VAL A 120 1.22 -27.89 -16.81
N LYS A 121 2.02 -28.40 -15.88
CA LYS A 121 2.90 -29.52 -16.16
C LYS A 121 2.01 -30.68 -16.58
N SER A 122 1.82 -30.85 -17.89
CA SER A 122 1.25 -32.07 -18.45
C SER A 122 2.19 -33.19 -18.03
N ALA A 123 1.76 -34.01 -17.08
CA ALA A 123 2.42 -35.27 -16.79
C ALA A 123 2.53 -36.03 -18.12
N GLU A 124 3.76 -36.28 -18.53
CA GLU A 124 4.06 -37.04 -19.74
C GLU A 124 3.37 -38.39 -19.65
N ARG A 125 2.49 -38.62 -20.62
CA ARG A 125 1.79 -39.88 -20.83
C ARG A 125 2.79 -40.88 -21.40
N GLY A 126 3.57 -41.53 -20.54
CA GLY A 126 4.32 -42.74 -20.84
C GLY A 126 3.53 -43.95 -20.39
N GLY A 127 2.86 -44.64 -21.31
CA GLY A 127 2.17 -45.90 -21.02
C GLY A 127 3.10 -47.10 -21.19
N VAL A 128 3.06 -48.04 -20.23
CA VAL A 128 3.05 -49.50 -20.44
C VAL A 128 2.31 -50.14 -19.25
N THR A 129 1.43 -51.09 -19.57
CA THR A 129 0.54 -51.88 -18.71
C THR A 129 1.24 -53.07 -18.01
N SER A 130 0.88 -53.40 -16.76
CA SER A 130 0.17 -54.65 -16.38
C SER A 130 0.19 -54.94 -14.85
N GLU A 131 -1.02 -55.07 -14.29
CA GLU A 131 -1.54 -55.97 -13.22
C GLU A 131 -0.86 -56.20 -11.84
N ARG A 132 -1.69 -55.97 -10.79
CA ARG A 132 -1.81 -56.56 -9.42
C ARG A 132 -0.63 -56.35 -8.46
N ASP A 133 -0.78 -56.17 -7.14
CA ASP A 133 -1.74 -56.63 -6.13
C ASP A 133 -1.69 -55.70 -4.89
N GLY A 134 -2.62 -55.83 -3.94
CA GLY A 134 -2.89 -54.88 -2.84
C GLY A 134 -1.90 -54.79 -1.66
N GLY A 135 -2.16 -53.85 -0.74
CA GLY A 135 -1.46 -53.70 0.55
C GLY A 135 -1.61 -52.29 1.16
N SER A 136 -1.77 -52.21 2.49
CA SER A 136 -2.28 -51.06 3.25
C SER A 136 -1.23 -50.06 3.78
N SER A 137 -1.77 -48.91 4.24
CA SER A 137 -1.37 -48.05 5.37
C SER A 137 -0.13 -47.12 5.31
N GLU A 138 -0.45 -45.86 5.66
CA GLU A 138 0.27 -44.84 6.45
C GLU A 138 1.19 -43.78 5.80
N GLU A 139 0.68 -42.52 5.92
CA GLU A 139 1.32 -41.24 6.27
C GLU A 139 2.64 -40.79 5.62
N ASN A 140 2.61 -39.74 4.78
CA ASN A 140 3.02 -38.39 5.20
C ASN A 140 2.88 -37.30 4.12
N GLU A 141 2.72 -36.07 4.63
CA GLU A 141 3.06 -34.77 4.03
C GLU A 141 2.10 -34.04 3.06
N SER A 142 1.27 -33.22 3.72
CA SER A 142 0.53 -32.03 3.31
C SER A 142 0.94 -31.37 1.98
N ALA A 143 0.01 -31.38 1.03
CA ALA A 143 0.11 -30.69 -0.25
C ALA A 143 0.28 -29.15 -0.10
N PRO A 144 1.01 -28.48 -1.01
CA PRO A 144 1.06 -27.02 -1.06
C PRO A 144 -0.31 -26.46 -1.45
N PRO A 145 -0.70 -25.27 -0.93
CA PRO A 145 -2.02 -24.72 -1.21
C PRO A 145 -2.13 -24.36 -2.70
N LYS A 146 -3.11 -24.96 -3.38
CA LYS A 146 -3.54 -24.54 -4.71
C LYS A 146 -4.16 -23.14 -4.57
N PHE A 147 -3.49 -22.11 -5.09
CA PHE A 147 -4.08 -20.78 -5.22
C PHE A 147 -5.11 -20.83 -6.36
N SER A 148 -6.32 -21.29 -6.07
CA SER A 148 -7.47 -21.02 -6.93
C SER A 148 -7.87 -19.57 -6.72
N ALA A 149 -7.67 -18.73 -7.73
CA ALA A 149 -8.26 -17.40 -7.77
C ALA A 149 -9.78 -17.52 -7.95
N VAL A 150 -10.47 -17.86 -6.86
CA VAL A 150 -11.90 -17.68 -6.68
C VAL A 150 -12.05 -16.81 -5.44
N MET A 151 -11.90 -15.50 -5.62
CA MET A 151 -12.33 -14.54 -4.60
C MET A 151 -13.85 -14.44 -4.71
N ASN A 152 -14.53 -15.26 -3.92
CA ASN A 152 -15.98 -15.25 -3.79
C ASN A 152 -16.48 -13.88 -3.34
N SER A 153 -17.57 -13.48 -3.98
CA SER A 153 -18.45 -12.36 -3.63
C SER A 153 -18.80 -12.40 -2.14
N ALA A 154 -18.31 -11.43 -1.37
CA ALA A 154 -18.84 -11.14 -0.05
C ALA A 154 -20.08 -10.27 -0.21
N ARG A 155 -21.25 -10.90 -0.02
CA ARG A 155 -22.54 -10.23 0.18
C ARG A 155 -22.43 -9.30 1.39
N ASN A 156 -22.76 -8.03 1.21
CA ASN A 156 -23.06 -7.14 2.32
C ASN A 156 -24.36 -7.60 2.96
N GLU A 157 -24.28 -8.15 4.17
CA GLU A 157 -25.44 -8.16 5.07
C GLU A 157 -25.69 -6.75 5.59
N ALA A 158 -26.96 -6.37 5.55
CA ALA A 158 -27.48 -5.12 6.04
C ALA A 158 -27.32 -5.00 7.55
N LEU A 159 -26.88 -3.83 8.01
CA LEU A 159 -27.18 -3.34 9.35
C LEU A 159 -27.85 -1.98 9.17
N VAL A 160 -29.15 -1.99 9.46
CA VAL A 160 -30.03 -0.85 9.69
C VAL A 160 -29.55 -0.08 10.92
#